data_AF-A0A1Y0HP92-F1
#
_entry.id   AF-A0A1Y0HP92-F1
#
_cell.length_a   1.000
_cell.length_b   1.000
_cell.length_c   1.000
_cell.angle_alpha   90.00
_cell.angle_beta   90.00
_cell.angle_gamma   90.00
#
_symmetry.space_group_name_H-M   'P 1'
#
loop_
_entity.id
_entity.type
_entity.pdbx_description
1 polymer ?
#
loop_
_entity_poly.entity_id
_entity_poly.type
_entity_poly.pdbx_seq_one_letter_code
_entity_poly.pdbx_strand_id
1 'polypeptide(L)'
;MTSSRFEELEKRCARLKKARILRLVSLLACLFLGSFGIYYWLNHARQGVNENTHVSVHDANASIPLLSDINETTTQNVEVIPISQMEASAEILFLAPHVYKDKTKLPSAELEEAKRSLNEEQHLLKVFQAEQNFSNAYALAHFYFERKSYSEVILWAKEASKCDSRSDLPWILYAKSKFYLGDRAEAIRSLELFLGYINSKEAQALLNFYKGQE
;
A
#
# COMPACT_ATOMS: atom_id res chain seq x y z
N MET A 1 -37.07 -28.12 28.26
CA MET A 1 -35.75 -28.60 27.78
C MET A 1 -35.08 -27.59 26.85
N THR A 2 -34.85 -26.35 27.30
CA THR A 2 -34.32 -25.27 26.43
C THR A 2 -33.10 -24.55 27.00
N SER A 3 -32.92 -24.52 28.34
CA SER A 3 -31.84 -23.77 28.99
C SER A 3 -30.43 -24.31 28.68
N SER A 4 -30.22 -25.63 28.65
CA SER A 4 -28.90 -26.22 28.38
C SER A 4 -28.36 -25.93 26.98
N ARG A 5 -29.25 -25.79 25.98
CA ARG A 5 -28.87 -25.48 24.60
C ARG A 5 -28.44 -24.02 24.42
N PHE A 6 -29.03 -23.09 25.18
CA PHE A 6 -28.61 -21.68 25.18
C PHE A 6 -27.25 -21.50 25.86
N GLU A 7 -27.02 -22.19 26.98
CA GLU A 7 -25.73 -22.14 27.70
C GLU A 7 -24.58 -22.68 26.84
N GLU A 8 -24.83 -23.74 26.05
CA GLU A 8 -23.82 -24.26 25.14
C GLU A 8 -23.49 -23.31 23.97
N LEU A 9 -24.48 -22.57 23.46
CA LEU A 9 -24.29 -21.57 22.41
C LEU A 9 -23.52 -20.35 22.90
N GLU A 10 -23.82 -19.87 24.11
CA GLU A 10 -23.12 -18.75 24.74
C GLU A 10 -21.64 -19.09 24.95
N LYS A 11 -21.35 -20.30 25.44
CA LYS A 11 -19.98 -20.81 25.64
C LYS A 11 -19.19 -20.89 24.34
N ARG A 12 -19.83 -21.29 23.22
CA ARG A 12 -19.19 -21.34 21.89
C ARG A 12 -18.92 -19.93 21.34
N CYS A 13 -19.86 -19.00 21.48
CA CYS A 13 -19.69 -17.62 21.03
C CYS A 13 -18.57 -16.91 21.81
N ALA A 14 -18.48 -17.14 23.12
CA ALA A 14 -17.41 -16.61 23.96
C ALA A 14 -16.02 -17.13 23.56
N ARG A 15 -15.90 -18.42 23.20
CA ARG A 15 -14.62 -19.00 22.71
C ARG A 15 -14.16 -18.36 21.40
N LEU A 16 -15.07 -18.13 20.45
CA LEU A 16 -14.73 -17.50 19.17
C LEU A 16 -14.32 -16.03 19.33
N LYS A 17 -14.99 -15.28 20.20
CA LYS A 17 -14.61 -13.89 20.53
C LYS A 17 -13.24 -13.82 21.19
N LYS A 18 -12.96 -14.69 22.18
CA LYS A 18 -11.65 -14.78 22.84
C LYS A 18 -10.52 -15.13 21.88
N ALA A 19 -10.75 -16.05 20.93
CA ALA A 19 -9.74 -16.40 19.93
C ALA A 19 -9.39 -15.24 18.99
N ARG A 20 -10.38 -14.44 18.57
CA ARG A 20 -10.13 -13.23 17.75
C ARG A 20 -9.36 -12.17 18.52
N ILE A 21 -9.75 -11.91 19.77
CA ILE A 21 -9.06 -10.93 20.65
C ILE A 21 -7.62 -11.39 20.92
N LEU A 22 -7.40 -12.68 21.20
CA LEU A 22 -6.06 -13.23 21.45
C LEU A 22 -5.12 -13.07 20.23
N ARG A 23 -5.63 -13.25 19.01
CA ARG A 23 -4.85 -13.00 17.79
C ARG A 23 -4.46 -11.53 17.64
N LEU A 24 -5.38 -10.60 17.92
CA LEU A 24 -5.10 -9.17 17.85
C LEU A 24 -4.06 -8.75 18.90
N VAL A 25 -4.21 -9.21 20.15
CA VAL A 25 -3.25 -8.92 21.24
C VAL A 25 -1.87 -9.49 20.92
N SER A 26 -1.80 -10.70 20.36
CA SER A 26 -0.54 -11.32 19.92
C SER A 26 0.16 -10.48 18.84
N LEU A 27 -0.59 -10.00 17.84
CA LEU A 27 -0.03 -9.13 16.79
C LEU A 27 0.49 -7.80 17.36
N LEU A 28 -0.26 -7.17 18.26
CA LEU A 28 0.16 -5.95 18.95
C LEU A 28 1.44 -6.19 19.77
N ALA A 29 1.51 -7.28 20.53
CA ALA A 29 2.70 -7.63 21.29
C ALA A 29 3.93 -7.83 20.38
N CYS A 30 3.80 -8.54 19.25
CA CYS A 30 4.89 -8.71 18.28
C CYS A 30 5.39 -7.38 17.71
N LEU A 31 4.50 -6.42 17.45
CA LEU A 31 4.89 -5.08 17.00
C LEU A 31 5.66 -4.31 18.08
N PHE A 32 5.22 -4.39 19.35
CA PHE A 32 5.93 -3.78 20.47
C PHE A 32 7.32 -4.40 20.68
N LEU A 33 7.44 -5.73 20.68
CA LEU A 33 8.74 -6.38 20.80
C LEU A 33 9.66 -6.09 19.60
N GLY A 34 9.11 -6.10 18.37
CA GLY A 34 9.88 -5.78 17.17
C GLY A 34 10.42 -4.35 17.17
N SER A 35 9.57 -3.37 17.49
CA SER A 35 9.98 -1.97 17.61
C SER A 35 11.00 -1.74 18.73
N PHE A 36 10.82 -2.39 19.89
CA PHE A 36 11.78 -2.31 20.98
C PHE A 36 13.12 -2.96 20.63
N GLY A 37 13.11 -4.09 19.92
CA GLY A 37 14.32 -4.75 19.43
C GLY A 37 15.10 -3.88 18.43
N ILE A 38 14.40 -3.26 17.48
CA ILE A 38 15.01 -2.33 16.51
C ILE A 38 15.58 -1.11 17.24
N TYR A 39 14.84 -0.55 18.21
CA TYR A 39 15.29 0.59 19.01
C TYR A 39 16.57 0.27 19.79
N TYR A 40 16.62 -0.89 20.47
CA TYR A 40 17.81 -1.33 21.21
C TYR A 40 19.00 -1.56 20.29
N TRP A 41 18.79 -2.20 19.14
CA TRP A 41 19.85 -2.46 18.17
C TRP A 41 20.45 -1.16 17.61
N LEU A 42 19.60 -0.20 17.25
CA LEU A 42 20.04 1.09 16.73
C LEU A 42 20.79 1.93 17.78
N ASN A 43 20.36 1.86 19.04
CA ASN A 43 21.02 2.56 20.14
C ASN A 43 22.37 1.90 20.51
N HIS A 44 22.45 0.57 20.47
CA HIS A 44 23.69 -0.14 20.76
C HIS A 44 24.72 -0.03 19.62
N ALA A 45 24.27 0.09 18.36
CA ALA A 45 25.14 0.36 17.21
C ALA A 45 25.80 1.75 17.28
N ARG A 46 25.16 2.73 17.94
CA ARG A 46 25.73 4.07 18.14
C ARG A 46 26.78 4.13 19.25
N GLN A 47 26.82 3.18 20.17
CA GLN A 47 27.79 3.16 21.28
C GLN A 47 29.14 2.51 20.91
N GLY A 48 29.23 1.81 19.77
CA GLY A 48 30.46 1.16 19.30
C GLY A 48 31.41 2.02 18.44
N VAL A 49 31.06 3.28 18.17
CA VAL A 49 31.88 4.23 17.38
C VAL A 49 32.14 5.44 18.25
N ASN A 50 33.12 5.33 19.15
CA ASN A 50 33.90 6.43 19.73
C ASN A 50 34.99 5.83 20.63
N GLU A 51 36.05 5.31 20.01
CA GLU A 51 37.35 5.22 20.66
C GLU A 51 38.40 5.78 19.70
N ASN A 52 39.22 6.66 20.26
CA ASN A 52 40.04 7.64 19.58
C ASN A 52 41.18 7.01 18.77
N THR A 53 41.51 7.55 17.60
CA THR A 53 42.89 7.49 17.09
C THR A 53 43.28 8.83 16.47
N HIS A 54 44.30 9.41 17.09
CA HIS A 54 44.94 10.66 16.77
C HIS A 54 46.08 10.43 15.77
N VAL A 55 46.01 11.14 14.64
CA VAL A 55 47.10 11.69 13.80
C VAL A 55 48.21 10.76 13.28
N SER A 56 48.33 10.67 11.95
CA SER A 56 49.56 11.03 11.23
C SER A 56 49.30 11.41 9.77
N VAL A 57 49.93 12.51 9.39
CA VAL A 57 50.01 13.11 8.05
C VAL A 57 51.15 12.43 7.28
N HIS A 58 50.91 12.03 6.04
CA HIS A 58 51.93 12.02 4.98
C HIS A 58 51.29 12.08 3.58
N ASP A 59 51.56 13.20 2.91
CA ASP A 59 51.77 13.51 1.49
C ASP A 59 51.11 12.72 0.33
N ALA A 60 50.39 13.49 -0.48
CA ALA A 60 50.39 13.60 -1.95
C ALA A 60 50.75 12.37 -2.82
N ASN A 61 49.79 11.90 -3.63
CA ASN A 61 49.80 12.04 -5.10
C ASN A 61 48.65 11.28 -5.80
N ALA A 62 47.96 12.02 -6.69
CA ALA A 62 47.35 11.63 -7.97
C ALA A 62 46.59 10.29 -8.14
N SER A 63 45.29 10.40 -8.47
CA SER A 63 44.68 9.96 -9.77
C SER A 63 43.26 9.40 -9.56
N ILE A 64 42.27 10.05 -10.18
CA ILE A 64 40.91 9.50 -10.42
C ILE A 64 40.99 8.58 -11.66
N PRO A 65 40.21 7.49 -11.70
CA PRO A 65 39.40 7.24 -12.90
C PRO A 65 37.95 6.84 -12.59
N LEU A 66 37.09 7.14 -13.57
CA LEU A 66 35.64 6.95 -13.65
C LEU A 66 35.30 5.73 -14.54
N LEU A 67 34.18 5.05 -14.22
CA LEU A 67 33.26 4.22 -15.04
C LEU A 67 33.74 2.91 -15.72
N SER A 68 32.96 1.83 -15.56
CA SER A 68 32.00 1.25 -16.56
C SER A 68 31.90 -0.29 -16.57
N ASP A 69 30.65 -0.78 -16.72
CA ASP A 69 30.13 -2.02 -17.36
C ASP A 69 30.43 -3.40 -16.71
N ILE A 70 29.46 -4.28 -16.39
CA ILE A 70 28.39 -4.99 -17.15
C ILE A 70 28.90 -5.87 -18.31
N ASN A 71 28.93 -7.19 -18.07
CA ASN A 71 28.70 -8.29 -19.02
C ASN A 71 28.73 -9.63 -18.23
N GLU A 72 27.66 -10.45 -18.24
CA GLU A 72 27.37 -11.52 -19.23
C GLU A 72 28.40 -12.67 -19.18
N THR A 73 28.12 -13.97 -19.24
CA THR A 73 27.03 -14.81 -19.77
C THR A 73 27.43 -16.26 -19.38
N THR A 74 26.50 -17.22 -19.26
CA THR A 74 26.64 -18.59 -19.83
C THR A 74 25.35 -19.40 -19.67
N THR A 75 24.73 -19.60 -20.82
CA THR A 75 23.69 -20.54 -21.23
C THR A 75 24.11 -22.01 -21.07
N GLN A 76 23.20 -22.92 -20.71
CA GLN A 76 23.03 -24.17 -21.47
C GLN A 76 21.66 -24.84 -21.25
N ASN A 77 21.17 -25.34 -22.37
CA ASN A 77 19.86 -25.90 -22.70
C ASN A 77 19.90 -27.43 -22.50
N VAL A 78 18.75 -28.12 -22.54
CA VAL A 78 18.50 -29.42 -23.23
C VAL A 78 17.36 -30.26 -22.62
N GLU A 79 16.40 -30.54 -23.50
CA GLU A 79 15.48 -31.68 -23.70
C GLU A 79 14.29 -32.06 -22.80
N VAL A 80 13.16 -32.18 -23.52
CA VAL A 80 11.87 -32.85 -23.28
C VAL A 80 12.02 -34.27 -23.88
N ILE A 81 11.34 -35.38 -23.53
CA ILE A 81 9.94 -35.90 -23.69
C ILE A 81 10.01 -37.43 -23.29
N PRO A 82 8.99 -38.35 -23.31
CA PRO A 82 7.51 -38.34 -23.09
C PRO A 82 6.90 -39.50 -22.21
N ILE A 83 5.57 -39.35 -21.94
CA ILE A 83 4.44 -40.35 -21.95
C ILE A 83 4.18 -41.33 -20.76
N SER A 84 3.03 -41.05 -20.12
CA SER A 84 1.89 -41.91 -19.70
C SER A 84 1.95 -43.07 -18.69
N GLN A 85 0.92 -43.00 -17.82
CA GLN A 85 0.12 -44.06 -17.18
C GLN A 85 0.70 -44.83 -15.98
N MET A 86 0.14 -44.58 -14.78
CA MET A 86 -0.67 -45.60 -14.08
C MET A 86 -1.47 -45.01 -12.92
N GLU A 87 -2.68 -45.55 -12.76
CA GLU A 87 -3.67 -45.28 -11.73
C GLU A 87 -3.25 -45.71 -10.32
N ALA A 88 -4.03 -45.19 -9.37
CA ALA A 88 -4.44 -45.85 -8.12
C ALA A 88 -3.38 -46.05 -7.02
N SER A 89 -3.28 -45.06 -6.15
CA SER A 89 -3.32 -45.34 -4.70
C SER A 89 -4.06 -44.22 -4.00
N ALA A 90 -5.30 -44.51 -3.63
CA ALA A 90 -6.14 -43.70 -2.78
C ALA A 90 -5.54 -43.64 -1.38
N GLU A 91 -5.04 -42.48 -0.99
CA GLU A 91 -5.12 -41.97 0.39
C GLU A 91 -4.64 -40.52 0.40
N ILE A 92 -5.17 -39.70 1.32
CA ILE A 92 -4.90 -38.27 1.48
C ILE A 92 -5.72 -37.44 0.47
N LEU A 93 -6.82 -36.76 0.80
CA LEU A 93 -6.95 -35.76 1.86
C LEU A 93 -8.46 -35.47 2.04
N PHE A 94 -9.11 -36.11 3.01
CA PHE A 94 -10.55 -35.98 3.30
C PHE A 94 -10.98 -34.57 3.78
N LEU A 95 -10.04 -33.62 3.89
CA LEU A 95 -10.26 -32.26 4.42
C LEU A 95 -10.01 -31.14 3.41
N ALA A 96 -9.73 -31.45 2.14
CA ALA A 96 -9.78 -30.39 1.13
C ALA A 96 -11.24 -29.91 1.04
N PRO A 97 -11.55 -28.65 1.38
CA PRO A 97 -12.88 -28.12 1.15
C PRO A 97 -13.15 -28.32 -0.33
N HIS A 98 -14.21 -29.06 -0.65
CA HIS A 98 -14.66 -29.19 -2.02
C HIS A 98 -15.05 -27.77 -2.40
N VAL A 99 -14.16 -27.06 -3.09
CA VAL A 99 -14.43 -25.75 -3.63
C VAL A 99 -15.57 -25.98 -4.59
N TYR A 100 -16.78 -25.72 -4.12
CA TYR A 100 -17.99 -25.79 -4.89
C TYR A 100 -17.72 -24.89 -6.09
N LYS A 101 -17.58 -25.47 -7.28
CA LYS A 101 -17.62 -24.73 -8.55
C LYS A 101 -19.06 -24.24 -8.70
N ASP A 102 -19.45 -23.31 -7.85
CA ASP A 102 -20.67 -22.58 -8.06
C ASP A 102 -20.44 -21.76 -9.32
N LYS A 103 -21.17 -22.09 -10.37
CA LYS A 103 -21.19 -21.30 -11.60
C LYS A 103 -22.07 -20.08 -11.33
N THR A 104 -21.74 -19.28 -10.31
CA THR A 104 -22.27 -17.93 -10.19
C THR A 104 -21.72 -17.19 -11.39
N LYS A 105 -22.53 -17.13 -12.45
CA LYS A 105 -22.27 -16.23 -13.57
C LYS A 105 -22.34 -14.83 -12.97
N LEU A 106 -21.17 -14.27 -12.64
CA LEU A 106 -21.03 -12.83 -12.41
C LEU A 106 -21.76 -12.14 -13.58
N PRO A 107 -22.66 -11.18 -13.31
CA PRO A 107 -23.43 -10.53 -14.36
C PRO A 107 -22.47 -10.07 -15.45
N SER A 108 -22.69 -10.50 -16.70
CA SER A 108 -21.73 -10.24 -17.78
C SER A 108 -21.44 -8.75 -17.97
N ALA A 109 -22.39 -7.88 -17.59
CA ALA A 109 -22.22 -6.44 -17.58
C ALA A 109 -21.16 -5.95 -16.57
N GLU A 110 -21.20 -6.43 -15.32
CA GLU A 110 -20.22 -6.07 -14.28
C GLU A 110 -18.81 -6.53 -14.66
N LEU A 111 -18.70 -7.71 -15.28
CA LEU A 111 -17.42 -8.22 -15.77
C LEU A 111 -16.83 -7.34 -16.89
N GLU A 112 -17.65 -6.92 -17.85
CA GLU A 112 -17.19 -6.06 -18.94
C GLU A 112 -16.86 -4.64 -18.45
N GLU A 113 -17.60 -4.11 -17.48
CA GLU A 113 -17.29 -2.84 -16.84
C GLU A 113 -15.95 -2.92 -16.07
N ALA A 114 -15.73 -3.98 -15.30
CA ALA A 114 -14.47 -4.19 -14.60
C ALA A 114 -13.27 -4.29 -15.56
N LYS A 115 -13.43 -4.98 -16.70
CA LYS A 115 -12.40 -5.05 -17.74
C LYS A 115 -12.11 -3.68 -18.36
N ARG A 116 -13.14 -2.90 -18.68
CA ARG A 116 -12.97 -1.54 -19.22
C ARG A 116 -12.22 -0.65 -18.23
N SER A 117 -12.64 -0.67 -16.97
CA SER A 117 -11.99 0.10 -15.90
C SER A 117 -10.52 -0.29 -15.73
N LEU A 118 -10.20 -1.59 -15.76
CA LEU A 118 -8.81 -2.07 -15.70
C LEU A 118 -7.99 -1.59 -16.90
N ASN A 119 -8.55 -1.65 -18.11
CA ASN A 119 -7.87 -1.18 -19.32
C ASN A 119 -7.63 0.32 -19.28
N GLU A 120 -8.58 1.10 -18.78
CA GLU A 120 -8.47 2.55 -18.61
C GLU A 120 -7.37 2.90 -17.59
N GLU A 121 -7.35 2.24 -16.44
CA GLU A 121 -6.31 2.39 -15.43
C GLU A 121 -4.91 2.12 -16.02
N GLN A 122 -4.76 0.99 -16.71
CA GLN A 122 -3.51 0.62 -17.37
C GLN A 122 -3.08 1.63 -18.44
N HIS A 123 -4.03 2.16 -19.21
CA HIS A 123 -3.77 3.18 -20.20
C HIS A 123 -3.26 4.48 -19.53
N LEU A 124 -3.94 4.96 -18.49
CA LEU A 124 -3.52 6.15 -17.74
C LEU A 124 -2.14 5.98 -17.12
N LEU A 125 -1.84 4.80 -16.56
CA LEU A 125 -0.53 4.48 -16.02
C LEU A 125 0.56 4.51 -17.10
N LYS A 126 0.30 3.93 -18.28
CA LYS A 126 1.24 3.97 -19.41
C LYS A 126 1.50 5.40 -19.90
N VAL A 127 0.45 6.21 -19.99
CA VAL A 127 0.57 7.62 -20.41
C VAL A 127 1.41 8.41 -19.40
N PHE A 128 1.18 8.21 -18.10
CA PHE A 128 2.00 8.84 -17.07
C PHE A 128 3.46 8.36 -17.08
N GLN A 129 3.69 7.06 -17.31
CA GLN A 129 5.04 6.50 -17.44
C GLN A 129 5.78 7.07 -18.66
N ALA A 130 5.08 7.31 -19.76
CA ALA A 130 5.63 7.96 -20.94
C ALA A 130 5.92 9.44 -20.70
N GLU A 131 5.04 10.13 -19.97
CA GLU A 131 5.18 11.56 -19.68
C GLU A 131 4.71 11.90 -18.25
N GLN A 132 5.68 12.11 -17.36
CA GLN A 132 5.44 12.43 -15.95
C GLN A 132 5.12 13.92 -15.75
N ASN A 133 3.95 14.35 -16.22
CA ASN A 133 3.47 15.72 -16.09
C ASN A 133 2.29 15.83 -15.13
N PHE A 134 1.97 17.08 -14.75
CA PHE A 134 0.86 17.40 -13.86
C PHE A 134 -0.48 16.83 -14.34
N SER A 135 -0.80 17.03 -15.63
CA SER A 135 -2.08 16.63 -16.21
C SER A 135 -2.31 15.12 -16.10
N ASN A 136 -1.29 14.32 -16.40
CA ASN A 136 -1.35 12.86 -16.37
C ASN A 136 -1.45 12.34 -14.93
N ALA A 137 -0.69 12.91 -13.99
CA ALA A 137 -0.78 12.55 -12.57
C ALA A 137 -2.16 12.90 -11.98
N TYR A 138 -2.67 14.08 -12.31
CA TYR A 138 -3.99 14.52 -11.86
C TYR A 138 -5.11 13.67 -12.46
N ALA A 139 -5.01 13.27 -13.73
CA ALA A 139 -5.97 12.36 -14.37
C ALA A 139 -6.03 11.00 -13.64
N LEU A 140 -4.89 10.44 -13.25
CA LEU A 140 -4.84 9.23 -12.41
C LEU A 140 -5.52 9.46 -11.05
N ALA A 141 -5.19 10.55 -10.37
CA ALA A 141 -5.80 10.87 -9.08
C ALA A 141 -7.33 11.00 -9.18
N HIS A 142 -7.83 11.66 -10.22
CA HIS A 142 -9.26 11.79 -10.50
C HIS A 142 -9.91 10.44 -10.80
N PHE A 143 -9.28 9.60 -11.63
CA PHE A 143 -9.76 8.26 -11.95
C PHE A 143 -9.97 7.40 -10.69
N TYR A 144 -9.00 7.39 -9.77
CA TYR A 144 -9.15 6.66 -8.51
C TYR A 144 -10.20 7.27 -7.59
N PHE A 145 -10.42 8.59 -7.66
CA PHE A 145 -11.40 9.29 -6.85
C PHE A 145 -12.83 8.90 -7.21
N GLU A 146 -13.14 8.83 -8.50
CA GLU A 146 -14.44 8.34 -9.01
C GLU A 146 -14.72 6.90 -8.58
N ARG A 147 -13.66 6.08 -8.48
CA ARG A 147 -13.73 4.69 -8.02
C ARG A 147 -13.68 4.55 -6.50
N LYS A 148 -13.73 5.65 -5.75
CA LYS A 148 -13.69 5.69 -4.28
C LYS A 148 -12.45 5.01 -3.68
N SER A 149 -11.39 4.89 -4.45
CA SER A 149 -10.11 4.30 -4.06
C SER A 149 -9.21 5.41 -3.48
N TYR A 150 -9.64 5.95 -2.33
CA TYR A 150 -9.10 7.19 -1.78
C TYR A 150 -7.63 7.11 -1.35
N SER A 151 -7.13 5.91 -1.03
CA SER A 151 -5.71 5.66 -0.74
C SER A 151 -4.82 5.97 -1.95
N GLU A 152 -5.26 5.55 -3.13
CA GLU A 152 -4.58 5.74 -4.40
C GLU A 152 -4.68 7.20 -4.83
N VAL A 153 -5.82 7.85 -4.60
CA VAL A 153 -5.97 9.29 -4.83
C VAL A 153 -4.93 10.09 -4.06
N ILE A 154 -4.71 9.75 -2.79
CA ILE A 154 -3.71 10.43 -1.95
C ILE A 154 -2.31 10.31 -2.57
N LEU A 155 -1.95 9.13 -3.08
CA LEU A 155 -0.66 8.91 -3.72
C LEU A 155 -0.51 9.76 -4.99
N TRP A 156 -1.48 9.67 -5.90
CA TRP A 156 -1.42 10.39 -7.18
C TRP A 156 -1.60 11.89 -7.06
N ALA A 157 -2.39 12.36 -6.09
CA ALA A 157 -2.51 13.78 -5.77
C ALA A 157 -1.17 14.37 -5.28
N LYS A 158 -0.38 13.60 -4.52
CA LYS A 158 0.98 14.01 -4.13
C LYS A 158 1.93 14.03 -5.33
N GLU A 159 1.84 13.07 -6.24
CA GLU A 159 2.65 13.12 -7.46
C GLU A 159 2.29 14.33 -8.34
N ALA A 160 0.99 14.61 -8.50
CA ALA A 160 0.53 15.78 -9.22
C ALA A 160 1.03 17.09 -8.58
N SER A 161 0.97 17.21 -7.25
CA SER A 161 1.46 18.42 -6.55
C SER A 161 2.98 18.59 -6.61
N LYS A 162 3.75 17.52 -6.82
CA LYS A 162 5.20 17.64 -7.11
C LYS A 162 5.45 18.23 -8.50
N CYS A 163 4.63 17.87 -9.50
CA CYS A 163 4.74 18.41 -10.85
C CYS A 163 4.33 19.88 -10.92
N ASP A 164 3.24 20.26 -10.24
CA ASP A 164 2.82 21.65 -10.10
C ASP A 164 2.38 21.93 -8.66
N SER A 165 3.25 22.60 -7.92
CA SER A 165 3.01 22.97 -6.52
C SER A 165 2.06 24.15 -6.35
N ARG A 166 1.76 24.88 -7.45
CA ARG A 166 0.88 26.04 -7.41
C ARG A 166 -0.59 25.71 -7.64
N SER A 167 -0.87 24.54 -8.21
CA SER A 167 -2.23 24.09 -8.45
C SER A 167 -2.93 23.71 -7.14
N ASP A 168 -4.17 24.16 -6.99
CA ASP A 168 -5.06 23.80 -5.89
C ASP A 168 -5.73 22.44 -6.08
N LEU A 169 -5.91 22.00 -7.33
CA LEU A 169 -6.63 20.78 -7.68
C LEU A 169 -6.14 19.54 -6.93
N PRO A 170 -4.82 19.22 -6.86
CA PRO A 170 -4.36 18.03 -6.16
C PRO A 170 -4.56 18.14 -4.65
N TRP A 171 -4.41 19.33 -4.06
CA TRP A 171 -4.61 19.56 -2.64
C TRP A 171 -6.07 19.38 -2.24
N ILE A 172 -6.99 19.87 -3.09
CA ILE A 172 -8.42 19.67 -2.93
C ILE A 172 -8.76 18.18 -3.00
N LEU A 173 -8.22 17.46 -3.98
CA LEU A 173 -8.46 16.01 -4.13
C LEU A 173 -7.89 15.20 -2.96
N TYR A 174 -6.69 15.58 -2.49
CA TYR A 174 -6.05 14.98 -1.32
C TYR A 174 -6.91 15.17 -0.06
N ALA A 175 -7.35 16.40 0.21
CA ALA A 175 -8.17 16.71 1.37
C ALA A 175 -9.52 15.99 1.33
N LYS A 176 -10.20 15.99 0.17
CA LYS A 176 -11.43 15.22 -0.04
C LYS A 176 -11.23 13.75 0.27
N SER A 177 -10.16 13.15 -0.24
CA SER A 177 -9.84 11.74 -0.03
C SER A 177 -9.57 11.41 1.44
N LYS A 178 -8.78 12.25 2.12
CA LYS A 178 -8.53 12.12 3.57
C LYS A 178 -9.81 12.21 4.39
N PHE A 179 -10.69 13.14 4.04
CA PHE A 179 -11.98 13.31 4.68
C PHE A 179 -12.87 12.07 4.51
N TYR A 180 -12.95 11.50 3.30
CA TYR A 180 -13.72 10.27 3.05
C TYR A 180 -13.15 9.03 3.76
N LEU A 181 -11.85 8.99 4.01
CA LEU A 181 -11.21 7.96 4.83
C LEU A 181 -11.47 8.15 6.34
N GLY A 182 -12.16 9.22 6.74
CA GLY A 182 -12.45 9.55 8.13
C GLY A 182 -11.37 10.35 8.85
N ASP A 183 -10.26 10.65 8.17
CA ASP A 183 -9.13 11.42 8.71
C ASP A 183 -9.36 12.92 8.52
N ARG A 184 -10.41 13.43 9.20
CA ARG A 184 -10.89 14.81 9.05
C ARG A 184 -9.85 15.84 9.49
N ALA A 185 -9.14 15.57 10.58
CA ALA A 185 -8.11 16.47 11.10
C ALA A 185 -6.95 16.65 10.12
N GLU A 186 -6.54 15.59 9.42
CA GLU A 186 -5.51 15.69 8.37
C GLU A 186 -6.02 16.43 7.13
N ALA A 187 -7.28 16.19 6.73
CA ALA A 187 -7.89 16.92 5.62
C ALA A 187 -7.89 18.44 5.87
N ILE A 188 -8.35 18.87 7.05
CA ILE A 188 -8.37 20.28 7.46
C ILE A 188 -6.95 20.86 7.50
N ARG A 189 -6.01 20.20 8.19
CA ARG A 189 -4.61 20.65 8.29
C ARG A 189 -3.94 20.80 6.93
N SER A 190 -4.21 19.89 6.00
CA SER A 190 -3.65 19.96 4.65
C SER A 190 -4.16 21.17 3.85
N LEU A 191 -5.44 21.51 3.98
CA LEU A 191 -6.01 22.69 3.34
C LEU A 191 -5.52 23.99 3.98
N GLU A 192 -5.42 24.04 5.32
CA GLU A 192 -4.86 25.19 6.03
C GLU A 192 -3.41 25.46 5.62
N LEU A 193 -2.60 24.39 5.52
CA LEU A 193 -1.23 24.49 5.07
C LEU A 193 -1.16 25.06 3.65
N PHE A 194 -1.96 24.51 2.72
CA PHE A 194 -2.00 24.96 1.33
C PHE A 194 -2.43 26.43 1.23
N LEU A 195 -3.50 26.81 1.92
CA LEU A 195 -4.02 28.18 1.95
C LEU A 195 -3.08 29.19 2.60
N GLY A 196 -2.15 28.71 3.45
CA GLY A 196 -1.06 29.54 3.98
C GLY A 196 -0.07 30.01 2.92
N TYR A 197 0.03 29.31 1.78
CA TYR A 197 0.92 29.68 0.67
C TYR A 197 0.17 30.21 -0.55
N ILE A 198 -1.01 29.65 -0.83
CA ILE A 198 -1.74 29.90 -2.08
C ILE A 198 -3.21 30.17 -1.78
N ASN A 199 -3.67 31.35 -2.20
CA ASN A 199 -5.06 31.73 -2.04
C ASN A 199 -5.92 31.06 -3.13
N SER A 200 -6.60 29.96 -2.78
CA SER A 200 -7.66 29.36 -3.60
C SER A 200 -9.02 29.53 -2.95
N LYS A 201 -9.97 30.10 -3.70
CA LYS A 201 -11.35 30.27 -3.25
C LYS A 201 -12.03 28.92 -3.04
N GLU A 202 -11.75 27.93 -3.88
CA GLU A 202 -12.34 26.59 -3.78
C GLU A 202 -11.81 25.86 -2.55
N ALA A 203 -10.49 25.86 -2.34
CA ALA A 203 -9.88 25.24 -1.16
C ALA A 203 -10.37 25.91 0.14
N GLN A 204 -10.54 27.25 0.15
CA GLN A 204 -11.07 27.97 1.31
C GLN A 204 -12.53 27.61 1.59
N ALA A 205 -13.37 27.52 0.56
CA ALA A 205 -14.76 27.09 0.71
C ALA A 205 -14.84 25.67 1.28
N LEU A 206 -13.99 24.76 0.78
CA LEU A 206 -13.92 23.39 1.27
C LEU A 206 -13.46 23.32 2.73
N LEU A 207 -12.45 24.12 3.11
CA LEU A 207 -11.97 24.21 4.49
C LEU A 207 -13.08 24.68 5.44
N ASN A 208 -13.81 25.73 5.07
CA ASN A 208 -14.92 26.25 5.86
C ASN A 208 -16.02 25.20 6.03
N PHE A 209 -16.33 24.45 4.97
CA PHE A 209 -17.28 23.34 5.02
C PHE A 209 -16.84 22.24 5.98
N TYR A 210 -15.56 21.83 5.97
CA TYR A 210 -15.06 20.80 6.87
C TYR A 210 -15.02 21.23 8.33
N LYS A 211 -14.62 22.47 8.63
CA LYS A 211 -14.67 23.02 9.99
C LYS A 211 -16.09 23.17 10.54
N GLY A 212 -17.06 23.43 9.68
CA GLY A 212 -18.47 23.48 10.06
C GLY A 212 -19.11 22.12 10.38
N GLN A 213 -18.39 21.01 10.16
CA GLN A 213 -18.84 19.65 10.49
C GLN A 213 -18.15 19.04 11.72
N GLU A 214 -17.32 19.80 12.43
CA GLU A 214 -16.79 19.43 13.75
C GLU A 214 -17.85 19.61 14.85
#